data_AF-A0A3D4TMY9-F1
#
_entry.id   AF-A0A3D4TMY9-F1
#
_cell.length_a   1.000
_cell.length_b   1.000
_cell.length_c   1.000
_cell.angle_alpha   90.00
_cell.angle_beta   90.00
_cell.angle_gamma   90.00
#
_symmetry.space_group_name_H-M   'P 1'
#
loop_
_entity.id
_entity.type
_entity.pdbx_description
1 polymer ?
#
loop_
_entity_poly.entity_id
_entity_poly.type
_entity_poly.pdbx_seq_one_letter_code
_entity_poly.pdbx_strand_id
1 'polypeptide(L)' 'MKVMVIVKANADSEAGRMPSEQELSEMGAFNEQLVAAGIMLAGEGLHATQRGRRIHFGGGAPKVEA' A
#
# COMPACT_ATOMS: atom_id res chain seq x y z
N MET A 1 -0.73 -10.99 18.70
CA MET A 1 0.37 -10.95 17.71
C MET A 1 -0.10 -10.10 16.54
N LYS A 2 0.74 -9.20 16.00
CA LYS A 2 0.40 -8.37 14.84
C LYS A 2 1.23 -8.81 13.63
N VAL A 3 0.64 -8.75 12.45
CA VAL A 3 1.31 -9.03 11.18
C VAL A 3 1.11 -7.85 10.23
N MET A 4 2.03 -7.71 9.28
CA MET A 4 1.91 -6.76 8.18
C MET A 4 1.84 -7.55 6.87
N VAL A 5 0.77 -7.32 6.12
CA VAL A 5 0.57 -7.91 4.78
C VAL A 5 0.89 -6.84 3.76
N ILE A 6 1.82 -7.11 2.85
CA ILE A 6 2.20 -6.19 1.77
C ILE A 6 1.86 -6.83 0.43
N VAL A 7 0.95 -6.22 -0.31
CA VAL A 7 0.73 -6.55 -1.71
C VAL A 7 1.87 -5.94 -2.53
N LYS A 8 2.57 -6.76 -3.30
CA LYS A 8 3.69 -6.30 -4.12
C LYS A 8 3.17 -5.56 -5.34
N ALA A 9 3.84 -4.46 -5.68
CA ALA A 9 3.58 -3.72 -6.89
C ALA A 9 3.78 -4.59 -8.14
N ASN A 10 2.96 -4.35 -9.15
CA ASN A 10 3.04 -4.94 -10.48
C ASN A 10 2.93 -3.83 -11.55
N ALA A 11 3.04 -4.19 -12.84
CA ALA A 11 2.99 -3.21 -13.93
C ALA A 11 1.68 -2.38 -13.92
N ASP A 12 0.57 -2.98 -13.47
CA ASP A 12 -0.75 -2.37 -13.49
C ASP A 12 -0.90 -1.36 -12.35
N SER A 13 -0.47 -1.71 -11.14
CA SER A 13 -0.48 -0.82 -9.99
C SER A 13 0.49 0.36 -10.17
N GLU A 14 1.65 0.12 -10.80
CA GLU A 14 2.61 1.18 -11.14
C GLU A 14 2.08 2.13 -12.22
N ALA A 15 1.26 1.62 -13.15
CA ALA A 15 0.56 2.43 -14.14
C ALA A 15 -0.67 3.16 -13.58
N GLY A 16 -1.01 2.94 -12.30
CA GLY A 16 -2.18 3.55 -11.66
C GLY A 16 -3.52 3.02 -12.19
N ARG A 17 -3.56 1.78 -12.70
CA ARG A 17 -4.82 1.16 -13.08
C ARG A 17 -5.65 0.90 -11.83
N MET A 18 -6.88 1.42 -11.85
CA MET A 18 -7.84 1.20 -10.78
C MET A 18 -8.58 -0.12 -11.01
N PRO A 19 -8.94 -0.86 -9.94
CA PRO A 19 -9.88 -1.96 -10.04
C PRO A 19 -11.25 -1.47 -10.52
N SER A 20 -12.08 -2.39 -10.97
CA SER A 20 -13.48 -2.11 -11.26
C SER A 20 -14.25 -1.70 -9.99
N GLU A 21 -15.38 -1.02 -10.17
CA GLU A 21 -16.26 -0.63 -9.06
C GLU A 21 -16.76 -1.84 -8.26
N GLN A 22 -17.05 -2.96 -8.95
CA GLN A 22 -17.47 -4.19 -8.30
C GLN A 22 -16.37 -4.76 -7.39
N GLU A 23 -15.13 -4.84 -7.89
CA GLU A 23 -13.98 -5.32 -7.10
C GLU A 23 -13.72 -4.42 -5.88
N LEU A 24 -13.86 -3.09 -6.02
CA LEU A 24 -13.72 -2.15 -4.91
C LEU A 24 -14.81 -2.33 -3.86
N SER A 25 -16.05 -2.57 -4.28
CA SER A 25 -17.19 -2.83 -3.39
C SER A 25 -17.01 -4.12 -2.60
N GLU A 26 -16.63 -5.21 -3.27
CA GLU A 26 -16.39 -6.52 -2.64
C GLU A 26 -15.21 -6.44 -1.64
N MET A 27 -14.12 -5.76 -2.02
CA MET A 27 -12.99 -5.51 -1.12
C MET A 27 -13.40 -4.67 0.11
N GLY A 28 -14.21 -3.63 -0.09
CA GLY A 28 -14.72 -2.78 0.99
C GLY A 28 -15.51 -3.58 2.01
N ALA A 29 -16.49 -4.37 1.56
CA ALA A 29 -17.33 -5.22 2.41
C ALA A 29 -16.51 -6.25 3.21
N PHE A 30 -15.48 -6.85 2.59
CA PHE A 30 -14.58 -7.77 3.28
C PHE A 30 -13.74 -7.06 4.34
N ASN A 31 -13.15 -5.91 4.02
CA ASN A 31 -12.35 -5.13 4.96
C ASN A 31 -13.17 -4.63 6.15
N GLU A 32 -14.42 -4.21 5.93
CA GLU A 32 -15.35 -3.81 7.00
C GLU A 32 -15.59 -4.94 8.01
N GLN A 33 -15.77 -6.18 7.54
CA GLN A 33 -15.92 -7.34 8.42
C GLN A 33 -14.66 -7.58 9.26
N LEU A 34 -13.47 -7.43 8.66
CA LEU A 34 -12.20 -7.59 9.38
C LEU A 34 -11.97 -6.47 10.41
N VAL A 35 -12.37 -5.24 10.11
CA VAL A 35 -12.32 -4.11 11.04
C VAL A 35 -13.29 -4.35 12.20
N ALA A 36 -14.54 -4.74 11.92
CA ALA A 36 -15.53 -5.04 12.95
C ALA A 36 -15.10 -6.19 13.88
N ALA A 37 -14.39 -7.19 13.33
CA ALA A 37 -13.81 -8.28 14.10
C ALA A 37 -12.53 -7.89 14.88
N GLY A 38 -12.03 -6.65 14.73
CA GLY A 38 -10.80 -6.18 15.36
C GLY A 38 -9.51 -6.79 14.78
N ILE A 39 -9.59 -7.39 13.59
CA ILE A 39 -8.46 -8.05 12.90
C ILE A 39 -7.69 -7.03 12.07
N MET A 40 -8.39 -6.23 11.27
CA MET A 40 -7.76 -5.22 10.40
C MET A 40 -7.58 -3.92 11.18
N LEU A 41 -6.31 -3.62 11.50
CA LEU A 41 -5.95 -2.44 12.31
C LEU A 41 -5.65 -1.20 11.46
N ALA A 42 -5.20 -1.40 10.23
CA ALA A 42 -4.91 -0.36 9.25
C ALA A 42 -4.95 -0.97 7.83
N GLY A 43 -5.32 -0.17 6.84
CA GLY A 43 -5.29 -0.54 5.44
C GLY A 43 -5.23 0.69 4.56
N GLU A 44 -4.02 1.03 4.12
CA GLU A 44 -3.75 2.22 3.32
C GLU A 44 -3.23 1.82 1.95
N GLY A 45 -3.60 2.60 0.93
CA GLY A 45 -2.99 2.52 -0.39
C GLY A 45 -1.70 3.32 -0.44
N LEU A 46 -0.74 2.85 -1.25
CA LEU A 46 0.45 3.62 -1.58
C LEU A 46 0.35 4.13 -3.02
N HIS A 47 0.92 5.30 -3.28
CA HIS A 47 1.11 5.79 -4.64
C HIS A 47 2.15 4.93 -5.39
N ALA A 48 2.02 4.90 -6.73
CA ALA A 48 3.03 4.31 -7.61
C ALA A 48 4.44 4.82 -7.29
N THR A 49 5.43 3.95 -7.44
CA THR A 49 6.82 4.20 -7.02
C THR A 49 7.46 5.38 -7.74
N GLN A 50 6.98 5.76 -8.93
CA GLN A 50 7.38 7.00 -9.62
C GLN A 50 7.17 8.29 -8.80
N ARG A 51 6.24 8.27 -7.83
CA ARG A 51 6.01 9.37 -6.88
C ARG A 51 6.82 9.22 -5.58
N GLY A 52 7.48 8.09 -5.39
CA GLY A 52 8.33 7.81 -4.23
C GLY A 52 9.71 8.43 -4.36
N ARG A 53 10.42 8.53 -3.25
CA ARG A 53 11.84 8.87 -3.19
C ARG A 53 12.51 7.92 -2.21
N ARG A 54 13.77 7.56 -2.47
CA ARG A 54 14.57 6.75 -1.53
C ARG A 54 15.59 7.64 -0.84
N ILE A 55 15.72 7.53 0.47
CA ILE A 55 16.71 8.29 1.23
C ILE A 55 17.71 7.32 1.82
N HIS A 56 18.99 7.53 1.53
CA HIS A 56 20.10 6.75 2.05
C HIS A 56 20.78 7.46 3.19
N PHE A 57 20.88 6.78 4.32
CA PHE A 57 21.59 7.24 5.51
C PHE A 57 22.91 6.46 5.61
N GLY A 58 24.04 7.17 5.64
CA GLY A 58 25.38 6.60 5.80
C GLY A 58 26.19 7.41 6.82
N GLY A 59 27.52 7.34 6.75
CA GLY A 59 28.40 8.11 7.66
C GLY A 59 28.43 9.62 7.44
N GLY A 60 27.69 10.14 6.46
CA GLY A 60 27.59 11.57 6.15
C GLY A 60 26.13 12.03 6.03
N ALA A 61 25.92 13.22 5.47
CA ALA A 61 24.57 13.76 5.28
C ALA A 61 23.66 12.81 4.46
N PRO A 62 22.36 12.71 4.79
CA PRO A 62 21.43 11.87 4.04
C PRO A 62 21.38 12.25 2.55
N LYS A 63 21.33 11.24 1.68
CA LYS A 63 21.23 11.44 0.23
C LYS A 63 19.85 11.01 -0.26
N VAL A 64 19.19 11.86 -1.04
CA VAL A 64 17.93 11.54 -1.70
C VAL A 64 18.24 11.00 -3.09
N GLU A 65 17.78 9.78 -3.37
CA GLU A 65 17.74 9.19 -4.71
C GLU A 65 16.40 9.50 -5.39
N ALA A 66 16.48 9.69 -6.70
CA ALA A 66 15.32 9.85 -7.57
C ALA A 66 14.52 8.55 -7.65
#